data_AF-A0AA41WYJ7-F1
#
_entry.id   AF-A0AA41WYJ7-F1
#
_cell.length_a   1.000
_cell.length_b   1.000
_cell.length_c   1.000
_cell.angle_alpha   90.00
_cell.angle_beta   90.00
_cell.angle_gamma   90.00
#
_symmetry.space_group_name_H-M   'P 1'
#
loop_
_entity.id
_entity.type
_entity.pdbx_description
1 polymer ?
#
loop_
_entity_poly.entity_id
_entity_poly.type
_entity_poly.pdbx_seq_one_letter_code
_entity_poly.pdbx_strand_id
1 'polypeptide(L)'
;MTGIQNVLKRWVVLMLPAVLASLGFVYVFGASLRLAVAVTILLATVLLGHLLFKLVDTRLASRGRANAPFAWSVRINDVKVGVITDAEYAAIQCLALHDGSCAVAQLLNVGKVAVVGACWLLVGLTLGMAWSAIALALLEPGAHTAVIRNLLSADPAAVTSWMRSLLPYGAMFMVLQVVGMAWMGIRFGFRNHYRAAVATMLRQHFNTPADGEIRLERMSLRHGLPTSQFG
;
A
#
# COMPACT_ATOMS: atom_id res chain seq x y z
N MET A 1 6.37 -16.99 -10.17
CA MET A 1 5.93 -16.11 -9.06
C MET A 1 6.12 -14.61 -9.33
N THR A 2 6.43 -14.18 -10.57
CA THR A 2 6.58 -12.76 -10.94
C THR A 2 5.25 -12.01 -11.09
N GLY A 3 4.17 -12.71 -11.45
CA GLY A 3 2.85 -12.10 -11.67
C GLY A 3 2.20 -11.51 -10.41
N ILE A 4 2.20 -12.23 -9.29
CA ILE A 4 1.49 -11.79 -8.05
C ILE A 4 2.22 -10.63 -7.35
N GLN A 5 3.56 -10.62 -7.39
CA GLN A 5 4.34 -9.49 -6.86
C GLN A 5 4.13 -8.22 -7.69
N ASN A 6 4.01 -8.33 -9.01
CA ASN A 6 3.70 -7.20 -9.88
C ASN A 6 2.27 -6.70 -9.74
N VAL A 7 1.32 -7.59 -9.46
CA VAL A 7 -0.09 -7.24 -9.21
C VAL A 7 -0.21 -6.49 -7.89
N LEU A 8 0.28 -7.03 -6.76
CA LEU A 8 0.17 -6.36 -5.46
C LEU A 8 0.92 -5.02 -5.41
N LYS A 9 2.08 -4.93 -6.06
CA LYS A 9 2.89 -3.69 -6.17
C LYS A 9 2.22 -2.66 -7.10
N ARG A 10 1.58 -3.09 -8.20
CA ARG A 10 0.72 -2.22 -9.03
C ARG A 10 -0.49 -1.72 -8.25
N TRP A 11 -1.10 -2.54 -7.39
CA TRP A 11 -2.30 -2.15 -6.64
C TRP A 11 -2.02 -1.14 -5.52
N VAL A 12 -0.88 -1.23 -4.82
CA VAL A 12 -0.49 -0.18 -3.86
C VAL A 12 -0.21 1.16 -4.57
N VAL A 13 0.39 1.10 -5.76
CA VAL A 13 0.63 2.27 -6.62
C VAL A 13 -0.66 2.83 -7.23
N LEU A 14 -1.72 2.03 -7.41
CA LEU A 14 -3.03 2.47 -7.90
C LEU A 14 -3.98 2.93 -6.79
N MET A 15 -3.88 2.34 -5.59
CA MET A 15 -4.69 2.70 -4.42
C MET A 15 -4.35 4.08 -3.87
N LEU A 16 -3.08 4.48 -3.86
CA LEU A 16 -2.69 5.82 -3.40
C LEU A 16 -3.31 6.94 -4.26
N PRO A 17 -3.19 6.91 -5.60
CA PRO A 17 -3.88 7.85 -6.49
C PRO A 17 -5.39 7.76 -6.38
N ALA A 18 -5.98 6.56 -6.20
CA ALA A 18 -7.43 6.40 -6.06
C ALA A 18 -7.95 6.99 -4.74
N VAL A 19 -7.23 6.81 -3.63
CA VAL A 19 -7.56 7.40 -2.33
C VAL A 19 -7.36 8.91 -2.37
N LEU A 20 -6.29 9.41 -2.97
CA LEU A 20 -6.05 10.85 -3.16
C LEU A 20 -7.07 11.50 -4.12
N ALA A 21 -7.42 10.81 -5.22
CA ALA A 21 -8.47 11.24 -6.14
C ALA A 21 -9.84 11.23 -5.45
N SER A 22 -10.12 10.25 -4.59
CA SER A 22 -11.36 10.19 -3.82
C SER A 22 -11.45 11.26 -2.73
N LEU A 23 -10.32 11.62 -2.09
CA LEU A 23 -10.21 12.75 -1.17
C LEU A 23 -10.43 14.08 -1.90
N GLY A 24 -9.91 14.21 -3.13
CA GLY A 24 -10.21 15.33 -4.02
C GLY A 24 -11.69 15.38 -4.44
N PHE A 25 -12.29 14.22 -4.73
CA PHE A 25 -13.68 14.11 -5.19
C PHE A 25 -14.71 14.45 -4.10
N VAL A 26 -14.44 14.07 -2.85
CA VAL A 26 -15.27 14.42 -1.68
C VAL A 26 -15.27 15.93 -1.41
N TYR A 27 -14.21 16.65 -1.80
CA TYR A 27 -14.06 18.07 -1.48
C TYR A 27 -14.73 19.02 -2.49
N VAL A 28 -14.93 18.58 -3.73
CA VAL A 28 -15.46 19.42 -4.83
C VAL A 28 -16.99 19.62 -4.78
N PHE A 29 -17.73 18.79 -4.03
CA PHE A 29 -19.20 18.77 -4.07
C PHE A 29 -19.89 19.30 -2.78
N GLY A 30 -21.16 19.71 -2.85
CA GLY A 30 -21.93 20.31 -1.73
C GLY A 30 -22.09 19.40 -0.51
N ALA A 31 -22.34 19.95 0.70
CA ALA A 31 -22.20 19.24 1.99
C ALA A 31 -22.94 17.89 2.09
N SER A 32 -24.15 17.78 1.57
CA SER A 32 -24.93 16.53 1.48
C SER A 32 -24.33 15.52 0.50
N LEU A 33 -23.78 16.00 -0.60
CA LEU A 33 -23.10 15.18 -1.61
C LEU A 33 -21.71 14.70 -1.11
N ARG A 34 -21.02 15.46 -0.25
CA ARG A 34 -19.74 15.02 0.38
C ARG A 34 -19.93 13.84 1.31
N LEU A 35 -20.97 13.88 2.15
CA LEU A 35 -21.27 12.80 3.08
C LEU A 35 -21.68 11.53 2.33
N ALA A 36 -22.53 11.68 1.30
CA ALA A 36 -22.91 10.57 0.44
C ALA A 36 -21.69 9.93 -0.25
N VAL A 37 -20.81 10.73 -0.86
CA VAL A 37 -19.60 10.23 -1.53
C VAL A 37 -18.66 9.55 -0.53
N ALA A 38 -18.43 10.14 0.64
CA ALA A 38 -17.58 9.56 1.69
C ALA A 38 -18.12 8.20 2.18
N VAL A 39 -19.43 8.10 2.41
CA VAL A 39 -20.10 6.85 2.80
C VAL A 39 -20.01 5.81 1.68
N THR A 40 -20.22 6.21 0.42
CA THR A 40 -20.08 5.30 -0.73
C THR A 40 -18.66 4.76 -0.87
N ILE A 41 -17.63 5.61 -0.70
CA ILE A 41 -16.23 5.18 -0.73
C ILE A 41 -15.93 4.19 0.40
N LEU A 42 -16.40 4.49 1.62
CA LEU A 42 -16.22 3.60 2.77
C LEU A 42 -16.85 2.23 2.52
N LEU A 43 -18.11 2.21 2.08
CA LEU A 43 -18.84 0.98 1.76
C LEU A 43 -18.16 0.20 0.63
N ALA A 44 -17.75 0.88 -0.44
CA ALA A 44 -17.03 0.26 -1.55
C ALA A 44 -15.70 -0.35 -1.09
N THR A 45 -14.97 0.31 -0.20
CA THR A 45 -13.69 -0.18 0.34
C THR A 45 -13.90 -1.41 1.23
N VAL A 46 -14.90 -1.39 2.10
CA VAL A 46 -15.25 -2.55 2.95
C VAL A 46 -15.72 -3.73 2.10
N LEU A 47 -16.60 -3.48 1.12
CA LEU A 47 -17.10 -4.51 0.22
C LEU A 47 -15.96 -5.12 -0.61
N LEU A 48 -15.09 -4.28 -1.17
CA LEU A 48 -13.92 -4.74 -1.92
C LEU A 48 -12.99 -5.57 -1.02
N GLY A 49 -12.71 -5.12 0.21
CA GLY A 49 -11.92 -5.88 1.17
C GLY A 49 -12.51 -7.25 1.47
N HIS A 50 -13.83 -7.32 1.70
CA HIS A 50 -14.54 -8.57 1.93
C HIS A 50 -14.51 -9.52 0.71
N LEU A 51 -14.74 -8.98 -0.49
CA LEU A 51 -14.67 -9.74 -1.74
C LEU A 51 -13.26 -10.29 -1.97
N LEU A 52 -12.23 -9.47 -1.77
CA LEU A 52 -10.84 -9.91 -1.90
C LEU A 52 -10.48 -11.00 -0.88
N PHE A 53 -10.92 -10.83 0.37
CA PHE A 53 -10.75 -11.86 1.40
C PHE A 53 -11.37 -13.18 0.95
N LYS A 54 -12.64 -13.17 0.53
CA LYS A 54 -13.33 -14.37 0.03
C LYS A 54 -12.65 -14.98 -1.21
N LEU A 55 -12.18 -14.15 -2.15
CA LEU A 55 -11.49 -14.64 -3.35
C LEU A 55 -10.18 -15.33 -3.00
N VAL A 56 -9.41 -14.78 -2.06
CA VAL A 56 -8.16 -15.39 -1.59
C VAL A 56 -8.46 -16.66 -0.81
N ASP A 57 -9.41 -16.62 0.12
CA ASP A 57 -9.80 -17.77 0.93
C ASP A 57 -10.29 -18.95 0.08
N THR A 58 -11.25 -18.71 -0.83
CA THR A 58 -11.77 -19.76 -1.74
C THR A 58 -10.67 -20.37 -2.60
N ARG A 59 -9.71 -19.56 -3.06
CA ARG A 59 -8.54 -20.04 -3.83
C ARG A 59 -7.57 -20.86 -2.98
N LEU A 60 -7.35 -20.49 -1.72
CA LEU A 60 -6.51 -21.25 -0.81
C LEU A 60 -7.19 -22.58 -0.44
N ALA A 61 -8.49 -22.55 -0.16
CA ALA A 61 -9.29 -23.73 0.11
C ALA A 61 -9.39 -24.69 -1.09
N SER A 62 -9.37 -24.18 -2.32
CA SER A 62 -9.32 -25.04 -3.51
C SER A 62 -7.93 -25.66 -3.70
N ARG A 63 -6.85 -24.91 -3.46
CA ARG A 63 -5.47 -25.43 -3.48
C ARG A 63 -5.21 -26.47 -2.39
N GLY A 64 -5.73 -26.25 -1.19
CA GLY A 64 -5.64 -27.21 -0.08
C GLY A 64 -6.30 -28.56 -0.39
N ARG A 65 -7.32 -28.57 -1.25
CA ARG A 65 -8.03 -29.79 -1.69
C ARG A 65 -7.48 -30.39 -2.98
N ALA A 66 -6.65 -29.66 -3.72
CA ALA A 66 -6.13 -30.09 -5.00
C ALA A 66 -4.88 -30.96 -4.80
N ASN A 67 -4.87 -32.16 -5.38
CA ASN A 67 -3.66 -32.97 -5.52
C ASN A 67 -2.79 -32.40 -6.64
N ALA A 68 -2.07 -31.32 -6.32
CA ALA A 68 -1.19 -30.65 -7.26
C ALA A 68 0.00 -31.55 -7.65
N PRO A 69 0.38 -31.66 -8.95
CA PRO A 69 1.51 -32.49 -9.41
C PRO A 69 2.88 -31.82 -9.16
N PHE A 70 2.97 -30.96 -8.16
CA PHE A 70 4.18 -30.21 -7.81
C PHE A 70 4.22 -29.93 -6.30
N ALA A 71 5.43 -29.75 -5.79
CA ALA A 71 5.71 -29.33 -4.42
C ALA A 71 6.61 -28.08 -4.42
N TRP A 72 6.84 -27.53 -3.25
CA TRP A 72 7.69 -26.36 -3.04
C TRP A 72 8.92 -26.76 -2.25
N SER A 73 10.10 -26.52 -2.81
CA SER A 73 11.35 -26.56 -2.05
C SER A 73 11.50 -25.27 -1.28
N VAL A 74 11.70 -25.39 0.03
CA VAL A 74 11.84 -24.26 0.93
C VAL A 74 13.32 -24.05 1.19
N ARG A 75 13.80 -22.85 0.86
CA ARG A 75 15.15 -22.38 1.19
C ARG A 75 15.05 -21.24 2.20
N ILE A 76 15.84 -21.30 3.26
CA ILE A 76 15.97 -20.21 4.25
C ILE A 76 17.43 -19.76 4.24
N ASN A 77 17.68 -18.48 3.97
CA ASN A 77 19.04 -17.93 3.81
C ASN A 77 19.87 -18.74 2.80
N ASP A 78 19.23 -19.10 1.69
CA ASP A 78 19.80 -19.91 0.61
C ASP A 78 20.17 -21.36 0.96
N VAL A 79 19.87 -21.82 2.17
CA VAL A 79 20.00 -23.23 2.57
C VAL A 79 18.68 -23.95 2.34
N LYS A 80 18.70 -25.08 1.64
CA LYS A 80 17.52 -25.93 1.45
C LYS A 80 17.17 -26.61 2.77
N VAL A 81 15.98 -26.30 3.29
CA VAL A 81 15.49 -26.79 4.58
C VAL A 81 14.56 -28.00 4.40
N GLY A 82 13.75 -28.00 3.35
CA GLY A 82 12.81 -29.10 3.12
C GLY A 82 11.91 -28.91 1.91
N VAL A 83 10.93 -29.78 1.80
CA VAL A 83 9.91 -29.74 0.73
C VAL A 83 8.53 -29.77 1.39
N ILE A 84 7.62 -28.95 0.89
CA ILE A 84 6.23 -28.88 1.33
C ILE A 84 5.30 -29.03 0.13
N THR A 85 4.21 -29.78 0.26
CA THR A 85 3.22 -29.91 -0.82
C THR A 85 2.48 -28.59 -1.05
N ASP A 86 1.86 -28.43 -2.23
CA ASP A 86 1.05 -27.22 -2.48
C ASP A 86 -0.14 -27.10 -1.50
N ALA A 87 -0.72 -28.24 -1.13
CA ALA A 87 -1.86 -28.31 -0.22
C ALA A 87 -1.48 -27.88 1.20
N GLU A 88 -0.37 -28.40 1.75
CA GLU A 88 0.15 -27.99 3.06
C GLU A 88 0.55 -26.51 3.06
N TYR A 89 1.20 -26.05 2.00
CA TYR A 89 1.56 -24.64 1.89
C TYR A 89 0.32 -23.72 1.82
N ALA A 90 -0.71 -24.13 1.07
CA ALA A 90 -1.97 -23.41 1.02
C ALA A 90 -2.69 -23.41 2.39
N ALA A 91 -2.61 -24.50 3.16
CA ALA A 91 -3.15 -24.57 4.52
C ALA A 91 -2.44 -23.58 5.46
N ILE A 92 -1.11 -23.48 5.40
CA ILE A 92 -0.35 -22.47 6.17
C ILE A 92 -0.78 -21.05 5.78
N GLN A 93 -0.93 -20.78 4.48
CA GLN A 93 -1.42 -19.48 4.01
C GLN A 93 -2.84 -19.17 4.50
N CYS A 94 -3.70 -20.19 4.57
CA CYS A 94 -5.08 -20.08 5.06
C CYS A 94 -5.11 -19.78 6.57
N LEU A 95 -4.27 -20.45 7.36
CA LEU A 95 -4.13 -20.18 8.80
C LEU A 95 -3.69 -18.74 9.06
N ALA A 96 -2.67 -18.27 8.32
CA ALA A 96 -2.22 -16.88 8.42
C ALA A 96 -3.29 -15.86 7.97
N LEU A 97 -4.13 -16.21 6.97
CA LEU A 97 -5.21 -15.35 6.51
C LEU A 97 -6.31 -15.17 7.56
N HIS A 98 -6.66 -16.26 8.26
CA HIS A 98 -7.69 -16.29 9.30
C HIS A 98 -7.21 -15.76 10.66
N ASP A 99 -5.91 -15.52 10.83
CA ASP A 99 -5.38 -14.86 12.01
C ASP A 99 -5.78 -13.37 12.02
N GLY A 100 -6.78 -13.04 12.84
CA GLY A 100 -7.27 -11.67 13.00
C GLY A 100 -6.20 -10.68 13.48
N SER A 101 -5.16 -11.16 14.19
CA SER A 101 -4.06 -10.30 14.64
C SER A 101 -3.25 -9.77 13.45
N CYS A 102 -3.10 -10.56 12.39
CA CYS A 102 -2.46 -10.14 11.14
C CYS A 102 -3.28 -9.04 10.44
N ALA A 103 -4.61 -9.14 10.47
CA ALA A 103 -5.49 -8.12 9.90
C ALA A 103 -5.36 -6.78 10.63
N VAL A 104 -5.41 -6.80 11.96
CA VAL A 104 -5.23 -5.60 12.80
C VAL A 104 -3.84 -4.99 12.59
N ALA A 105 -2.79 -5.81 12.62
CA ALA A 105 -1.42 -5.34 12.40
C ALA A 105 -1.24 -4.73 11.01
N GLN A 106 -1.83 -5.34 9.97
CA GLN A 106 -1.79 -4.81 8.61
C GLN A 106 -2.53 -3.46 8.50
N LEU A 107 -3.68 -3.32 9.17
CA LEU A 107 -4.44 -2.06 9.22
C LEU A 107 -3.64 -0.95 9.90
N LEU A 108 -3.05 -1.23 11.07
CA LEU A 108 -2.21 -0.27 11.80
C LEU A 108 -0.97 0.11 10.98
N ASN A 109 -0.35 -0.84 10.28
CA ASN A 109 0.79 -0.57 9.41
C ASN A 109 0.39 0.32 8.22
N VAL A 110 -0.77 0.10 7.60
CA VAL A 110 -1.29 0.99 6.55
C VAL A 110 -1.56 2.40 7.11
N GLY A 111 -2.18 2.49 8.30
CA GLY A 111 -2.41 3.76 8.99
C GLY A 111 -1.10 4.51 9.26
N LYS A 112 -0.07 3.82 9.79
CA LYS A 112 1.27 4.38 10.00
C LYS A 112 1.87 4.91 8.71
N VAL A 113 1.82 4.12 7.63
CA VAL A 113 2.32 4.53 6.30
C VAL A 113 1.59 5.77 5.80
N ALA A 114 0.27 5.84 5.98
CA ALA A 114 -0.53 7.00 5.59
C ALA A 114 -0.13 8.26 6.38
N VAL A 115 0.05 8.16 7.70
CA VAL A 115 0.51 9.28 8.54
C VAL A 115 1.89 9.76 8.11
N VAL A 116 2.84 8.83 7.91
CA VAL A 116 4.19 9.18 7.44
C VAL A 116 4.12 9.86 6.07
N GLY A 117 3.31 9.32 5.15
CA GLY A 117 3.07 9.94 3.84
C GLY A 117 2.50 11.36 3.95
N ALA A 118 1.51 11.57 4.82
CA ALA A 118 0.93 12.88 5.07
C ALA A 118 1.96 13.86 5.65
N CYS A 119 2.81 13.43 6.59
CA CYS A 119 3.90 14.26 7.10
C CYS A 119 4.85 14.69 5.99
N TRP A 120 5.24 13.77 5.10
CA TRP A 120 6.10 14.11 3.96
C TRP A 120 5.44 15.10 3.00
N LEU A 121 4.15 14.91 2.69
CA LEU A 121 3.40 15.83 1.85
C LEU A 121 3.30 17.23 2.47
N LEU A 122 3.10 17.31 3.79
CA LEU A 122 3.07 18.59 4.51
C LEU A 122 4.45 19.27 4.44
N VAL A 123 5.52 18.54 4.73
CA VAL A 123 6.89 19.09 4.66
C VAL A 123 7.19 19.62 3.26
N GLY A 124 6.91 18.84 2.21
CA GLY A 124 7.20 19.29 0.86
C GLY A 124 6.22 20.36 0.36
N LEU A 125 4.99 20.45 0.88
CA LEU A 125 4.10 21.60 0.67
C LEU A 125 4.69 22.87 1.29
N THR A 126 5.15 22.82 2.54
CA THR A 126 5.78 23.96 3.21
C THR A 126 7.04 24.40 2.48
N LEU A 127 7.91 23.47 2.10
CA LEU A 127 9.10 23.78 1.32
C LEU A 127 8.73 24.35 -0.06
N GLY A 128 7.77 23.74 -0.75
CA GLY A 128 7.28 24.21 -2.05
C GLY A 128 6.76 25.65 -1.99
N MET A 129 5.95 25.97 -0.98
CA MET A 129 5.45 27.33 -0.76
C MET A 129 6.59 28.30 -0.46
N ALA A 130 7.53 27.93 0.42
CA ALA A 130 8.67 28.77 0.77
C ALA A 130 9.56 29.08 -0.45
N TRP A 131 9.91 28.06 -1.23
CA TRP A 131 10.71 28.24 -2.44
C TRP A 131 9.96 29.00 -3.53
N SER A 132 8.65 28.79 -3.66
CA SER A 132 7.82 29.56 -4.60
C SER A 132 7.76 31.04 -4.22
N ALA A 133 7.67 31.36 -2.93
CA ALA A 133 7.69 32.74 -2.45
C ALA A 133 9.04 33.41 -2.75
N ILE A 134 10.16 32.72 -2.51
CA ILE A 134 11.50 33.20 -2.85
C ILE A 134 11.62 33.43 -4.36
N ALA A 135 11.19 32.47 -5.18
CA ALA A 135 11.23 32.60 -6.64
C ALA A 135 10.42 33.80 -7.13
N LEU A 136 9.21 33.99 -6.61
CA LEU A 136 8.37 35.15 -6.93
C LEU A 136 9.04 36.46 -6.50
N ALA A 137 9.78 36.47 -5.38
CA ALA A 137 10.45 37.67 -4.88
C ALA A 137 11.63 38.09 -5.77
N LEU A 138 12.34 37.10 -6.32
CA LEU A 138 13.47 37.33 -7.21
C LEU A 138 13.04 37.68 -8.64
N LEU A 139 11.97 37.05 -9.14
CA LEU A 139 11.52 37.23 -10.52
C LEU A 139 10.59 38.43 -10.72
N GLU A 140 9.71 38.70 -9.74
CA GLU A 140 8.74 39.79 -9.84
C GLU A 140 8.46 40.41 -8.46
N PRO A 141 9.37 41.26 -7.95
CA PRO A 141 9.26 41.83 -6.60
C PRO A 141 7.94 42.58 -6.34
N GLY A 142 7.37 43.21 -7.38
CA GLY A 142 6.09 43.91 -7.31
C GLY A 142 4.89 43.00 -7.05
N ALA A 143 4.95 41.74 -7.51
CA ALA A 143 3.86 40.78 -7.37
C ALA A 143 3.58 40.44 -5.89
N HIS A 144 4.60 40.40 -5.02
CA HIS A 144 4.40 40.16 -3.58
C HIS A 144 3.55 41.24 -2.92
N THR A 145 3.87 42.50 -3.21
CA THR A 145 3.11 43.62 -2.64
C THR A 145 1.68 43.64 -3.12
N ALA A 146 1.45 43.28 -4.39
CA ALA A 146 0.11 43.15 -4.96
C ALA A 146 -0.68 42.02 -4.31
N VAL A 147 -0.07 40.85 -4.10
CA VAL A 147 -0.73 39.70 -3.45
C VAL A 147 -1.11 40.04 -2.00
N ILE A 148 -0.19 40.61 -1.21
CA ILE A 148 -0.46 40.98 0.19
C ILE A 148 -1.56 42.05 0.25
N ARG A 149 -1.48 43.08 -0.60
CA ARG A 149 -2.49 44.14 -0.64
C ARG A 149 -3.86 43.59 -1.02
N ASN A 150 -3.93 42.75 -2.05
CA ASN A 150 -5.17 42.12 -2.49
C ASN A 150 -5.76 41.22 -1.40
N LEU A 151 -4.92 40.51 -0.64
CA LEU A 151 -5.38 39.67 0.46
C LEU A 151 -5.95 40.49 1.63
N LEU A 152 -5.30 41.61 1.97
CA LEU A 152 -5.75 42.51 3.04
C LEU A 152 -7.03 43.27 2.68
N SER A 153 -7.27 43.54 1.39
CA SER A 153 -8.47 44.23 0.91
C SER A 153 -9.58 43.30 0.43
N ALA A 154 -9.39 41.97 0.48
CA ALA A 154 -10.35 41.02 -0.05
C ALA A 154 -11.51 40.77 0.93
N ASP A 155 -12.72 40.75 0.38
CA ASP A 155 -13.90 40.25 1.07
C ASP A 155 -13.77 38.73 1.34
N PRO A 156 -14.25 38.19 2.48
CA PRO A 156 -14.23 36.76 2.79
C PRO A 156 -14.73 35.85 1.67
N ALA A 157 -15.71 36.27 0.86
CA ALA A 157 -16.19 35.47 -0.26
C ALA A 157 -15.15 35.39 -1.40
N ALA A 158 -14.43 36.49 -1.65
CA ALA A 158 -13.36 36.53 -2.64
C ALA A 158 -12.17 35.67 -2.22
N VAL A 159 -11.79 35.70 -0.94
CA VAL A 159 -10.73 34.83 -0.39
C VAL A 159 -11.11 33.35 -0.55
N THR A 160 -12.35 33.00 -0.23
CA THR A 160 -12.85 31.62 -0.36
C THR A 160 -12.83 31.15 -1.82
N SER A 161 -13.24 32.01 -2.75
CA SER A 161 -13.20 31.72 -4.19
C SER A 161 -11.77 31.51 -4.69
N TRP A 162 -10.84 32.35 -4.26
CA TRP A 162 -9.43 32.24 -4.60
C TRP A 162 -8.77 30.98 -4.03
N MET A 163 -9.09 30.59 -2.79
CA MET A 163 -8.62 29.31 -2.25
C MET A 163 -9.18 28.12 -3.04
N ARG A 164 -10.44 28.18 -3.48
CA ARG A 164 -11.03 27.14 -4.35
C ARG A 164 -10.34 27.03 -5.70
N SER A 165 -9.89 28.13 -6.28
CA SER A 165 -9.15 28.07 -7.54
C SER A 165 -7.71 27.56 -7.37
N LEU A 166 -7.12 27.68 -6.17
CA LEU A 166 -5.79 27.15 -5.87
C LEU A 166 -5.76 25.64 -5.56
N LEU A 167 -6.88 25.08 -5.09
CA LEU A 167 -7.02 23.65 -4.77
C LEU A 167 -6.55 22.68 -5.88
N PRO A 168 -6.92 22.81 -7.17
CA PRO A 168 -6.43 21.92 -8.21
C PRO A 168 -4.91 21.97 -8.39
N TYR A 169 -4.29 23.15 -8.22
CA TYR A 169 -2.84 23.31 -8.27
C TYR A 169 -2.16 22.65 -7.07
N GLY A 170 -2.75 22.79 -5.88
CA GLY A 170 -2.29 22.09 -4.68
C GLY A 170 -2.37 20.57 -4.82
N ALA A 171 -3.47 20.05 -5.40
CA ALA A 171 -3.62 18.63 -5.68
C ALA A 171 -2.58 18.13 -6.69
N MET A 172 -2.36 18.87 -7.79
CA MET A 172 -1.32 18.56 -8.77
C MET A 172 0.07 18.55 -8.12
N PHE A 173 0.37 19.54 -7.28
CA PHE A 173 1.64 19.62 -6.56
C PHE A 173 1.84 18.41 -5.63
N MET A 174 0.81 17.99 -4.89
CA MET A 174 0.89 16.78 -4.07
C MET A 174 1.15 15.52 -4.92
N VAL A 175 0.51 15.39 -6.09
CA VAL A 175 0.77 14.26 -7.00
C VAL A 175 2.22 14.26 -7.47
N LEU A 176 2.75 15.41 -7.89
CA LEU A 176 4.15 15.56 -8.29
C LEU A 176 5.11 15.20 -7.15
N GLN A 177 4.79 15.59 -5.92
CA GLN A 177 5.56 15.18 -4.76
C GLN A 177 5.56 13.67 -4.57
N VAL A 178 4.40 12.99 -4.65
CA VAL A 178 4.33 11.53 -4.54
C VAL A 178 5.19 10.85 -5.62
N VAL A 179 5.14 11.33 -6.85
CA VAL A 179 5.96 10.83 -7.96
C VAL A 179 7.46 11.06 -7.68
N GLY A 180 7.82 12.25 -7.22
CA GLY A 180 9.21 12.58 -6.85
C GLY A 180 9.73 11.70 -5.71
N MET A 181 8.93 11.50 -4.66
CA MET A 181 9.27 10.60 -3.55
C MET A 181 9.45 9.15 -4.03
N ALA A 182 8.60 8.69 -4.95
CA ALA A 182 8.73 7.37 -5.55
C ALA A 182 10.01 7.24 -6.39
N TRP A 183 10.35 8.27 -7.17
CA TRP A 183 11.58 8.31 -7.96
C TRP A 183 12.84 8.32 -7.09
N MET A 184 12.84 9.07 -5.99
CA MET A 184 13.92 9.08 -4.99
C MET A 184 13.99 7.79 -4.15
N GLY A 185 13.06 6.86 -4.34
CA GLY A 185 13.05 5.59 -3.63
C GLY A 185 12.69 5.71 -2.14
N ILE A 186 12.01 6.78 -1.73
CA ILE A 186 11.57 6.97 -0.35
C ILE A 186 10.65 5.82 0.04
N ARG A 187 11.03 5.12 1.12
CA ARG A 187 10.27 3.98 1.64
C ARG A 187 9.47 4.43 2.86
N PHE A 188 8.15 4.37 2.76
CA PHE A 188 7.23 4.71 3.85
C PHE A 188 7.16 3.63 4.95
N GLY A 189 7.97 2.58 4.86
CA GLY A 189 8.06 1.54 5.91
C GLY A 189 6.94 0.50 5.90
N PHE A 190 6.25 0.31 4.77
CA PHE A 190 5.19 -0.70 4.66
C PHE A 190 5.73 -2.12 4.89
N ARG A 191 5.21 -2.80 5.93
CA ARG A 191 5.45 -4.22 6.18
C ARG A 191 4.22 -5.07 5.85
N ASN A 192 4.42 -6.22 5.22
CA ASN A 192 3.35 -7.19 4.99
C ASN A 192 3.31 -8.19 6.16
N HIS A 193 2.31 -8.06 7.03
CA HIS A 193 2.19 -8.88 8.24
C HIS A 193 1.76 -10.32 7.93
N TYR A 194 0.90 -10.54 6.92
CA TYR A 194 0.53 -11.88 6.47
C TYR A 194 1.73 -12.67 5.96
N ARG A 195 2.62 -12.04 5.19
CA ARG A 195 3.86 -12.70 4.72
C ARG A 195 4.78 -13.04 5.88
N ALA A 196 4.87 -12.17 6.89
CA ALA A 196 5.67 -12.44 8.08
C ALA A 196 5.09 -13.62 8.88
N ALA A 197 3.76 -13.69 9.04
CA ALA A 197 3.10 -14.81 9.71
C ALA A 197 3.31 -16.15 8.97
N VAL A 198 3.14 -16.17 7.63
CA VAL A 198 3.45 -17.35 6.82
C VAL A 198 4.92 -17.77 6.97
N ALA A 199 5.84 -16.82 7.02
CA ALA A 199 7.25 -17.11 7.22
C ALA A 199 7.54 -17.73 8.59
N THR A 200 6.92 -17.22 9.65
CA THR A 200 7.00 -17.79 11.01
C THR A 200 6.43 -19.20 11.04
N MET A 201 5.25 -19.43 10.45
CA MET A 201 4.62 -20.75 10.40
C MET A 201 5.45 -21.75 9.59
N LEU A 202 6.08 -21.34 8.49
CA LEU A 202 7.01 -22.20 7.74
C LEU A 202 8.23 -22.59 8.57
N ARG A 203 8.81 -21.66 9.34
CA ARG A 203 9.93 -21.97 10.25
C ARG A 203 9.56 -22.95 11.33
N GLN A 204 8.37 -22.77 11.93
CA GLN A 204 7.83 -23.71 12.91
C GLN A 204 7.59 -25.09 12.29
N HIS A 205 7.05 -25.14 11.06
CA HIS A 205 6.82 -26.39 10.34
C HIS A 205 8.12 -27.18 10.08
N PHE A 206 9.21 -26.49 9.71
CA PHE A 206 10.52 -27.11 9.49
C PHE A 206 11.45 -27.09 10.72
N ASN A 207 10.93 -26.75 11.90
CA ASN A 207 11.68 -26.61 13.15
C ASN A 207 13.02 -25.86 13.01
N THR A 208 13.02 -24.78 12.21
CA THR A 208 14.23 -24.04 11.87
C THR A 208 14.25 -22.69 12.60
N PRO A 209 15.24 -22.44 13.50
CA PRO A 209 15.31 -21.19 14.26
C PRO A 209 15.85 -20.02 13.41
N ALA A 210 16.36 -20.27 12.20
CA ALA A 210 16.96 -19.24 11.36
C ALA A 210 15.93 -18.19 10.91
N ASP A 211 16.20 -16.93 11.27
CA ASP A 211 15.51 -15.77 10.69
C ASP A 211 16.17 -15.38 9.36
N GLY A 212 15.41 -14.75 8.47
CA GLY A 212 15.89 -14.28 7.16
C GLY A 212 14.99 -14.64 5.98
N GLU A 213 15.58 -14.59 4.78
CA GLU A 213 14.83 -14.66 3.52
C GLU A 213 14.37 -16.10 3.24
N ILE A 214 13.05 -16.30 3.15
CA ILE A 214 12.45 -17.56 2.74
C ILE A 214 12.14 -17.50 1.24
N ARG A 215 12.76 -18.40 0.48
CA ARG A 215 12.49 -18.61 -0.95
C ARG A 215 11.80 -19.95 -1.16
N LEU A 216 10.78 -19.93 -2.01
CA LEU A 216 9.97 -21.09 -2.37
C LEU A 216 10.16 -21.35 -3.86
N GLU A 217 10.75 -22.49 -4.18
CA GLU A 217 11.01 -22.91 -5.56
C GLU A 217 10.07 -24.06 -5.93
N ARG A 218 9.36 -23.90 -7.04
CA ARG A 218 8.41 -24.92 -7.51
C ARG A 218 9.18 -26.10 -8.08
N MET A 219 8.90 -27.29 -7.59
CA MET A 219 9.47 -28.56 -8.07
C MET A 219 8.36 -29.47 -8.59
N SER A 220 8.54 -30.04 -9.78
CA SER A 220 7.59 -31.02 -10.33
C SER A 220 7.73 -32.36 -9.61
N LEU A 221 6.60 -32.98 -9.26
CA LEU A 221 6.55 -34.29 -8.59
C LEU A 221 6.54 -35.47 -9.56
N ARG A 222 6.95 -35.30 -10.84
CA ARG A 222 6.95 -36.39 -11.84
C ARG A 222 7.71 -37.65 -11.39
N HIS A 223 8.62 -37.54 -10.42
CA HIS A 223 9.44 -38.66 -9.92
C HIS A 223 9.25 -38.91 -8.41
N GLY A 224 8.15 -38.43 -7.80
CA GLY A 224 7.93 -38.51 -6.35
C GLY A 224 8.58 -37.37 -5.57
N LEU A 225 8.33 -37.32 -4.25
CA LEU A 225 8.97 -36.34 -3.36
C LEU A 225 10.46 -36.71 -3.22
N PRO A 226 11.40 -35.77 -3.45
CA PRO A 226 12.80 -36.04 -3.17
C PRO A 226 12.96 -36.28 -1.67
N THR A 227 13.56 -37.42 -1.31
CA THR A 227 13.90 -37.73 0.07
C THR A 227 14.79 -36.63 0.65
N SER A 228 14.51 -36.24 1.90
CA SER A 228 15.37 -35.33 2.66
C SER A 228 16.80 -35.88 2.65
N GLN A 229 17.77 -35.09 2.19
CA GLN A 229 19.19 -35.44 2.28
C GLN A 229 19.78 -35.17 3.68
N PHE A 230 18.94 -34.74 4.62
CA PHE A 230 19.30 -34.55 6.01
C PHE A 230 18.46 -35.49 6.86
N GLY A 231 19.14 -36.53 7.36
CA GLY A 231 18.73 -37.34 8.52
C GLY A 231 19.63 -37.00 9.70
#